data_AF-W1EWT5-F1
#
_entry.id   AF-W1EWT5-F1
#
_cell.length_a   1.000
_cell.length_b   1.000
_cell.length_c   1.000
_cell.angle_alpha   90.00
_cell.angle_beta   90.00
_cell.angle_gamma   90.00
#
_symmetry.space_group_name_H-M   'P 1'
#
loop_
_entity.id
_entity.type
_entity.pdbx_description
1 polymer ?
#
loop_
_entity_poly.entity_id
_entity_poly.type
_entity_poly.pdbx_seq_one_letter_code
_entity_poly.pdbx_strand_id
1 'polypeptide(L)' 'MAKEISSELLNTILTRVGGPGNIASCGNCMTRLRLGVHDSSLVDPNIKTLEGVKGVILTSDQVQVVFWAW' A
#
# COMPACT_ATOMS: atom_id res chain seq x y z
N MET A 1 -17.55 -3.66 -12.31
CA MET A 1 -17.03 -4.78 -11.52
C MET A 1 -15.90 -4.24 -10.65
N ALA A 2 -16.09 -4.17 -9.34
CA ALA A 2 -15.00 -3.81 -8.43
C ALA A 2 -13.97 -4.95 -8.50
N LYS A 3 -12.75 -4.64 -8.94
CA LYS A 3 -11.69 -5.64 -9.04
C LYS A 3 -11.31 -6.00 -7.61
N GLU A 4 -11.53 -7.26 -7.22
CA GLU A 4 -11.22 -7.74 -5.87
C GLU A 4 -9.74 -7.53 -5.58
N ILE A 5 -9.42 -7.05 -4.37
CA ILE A 5 -8.04 -6.91 -3.91
C ILE A 5 -7.47 -8.33 -3.76
N SER A 6 -6.56 -8.73 -4.65
CA SER A 6 -5.96 -10.07 -4.62
C SER A 6 -4.82 -10.17 -3.61
N SER A 7 -4.59 -11.37 -3.08
CA SER A 7 -3.46 -11.66 -2.20
C SER A 7 -2.10 -11.39 -2.87
N GLU A 8 -2.02 -11.56 -4.19
CA GLU A 8 -0.82 -11.27 -4.98
C GLU A 8 -0.50 -9.77 -5.02
N LEU A 9 -1.52 -8.93 -5.18
CA LEU A 9 -1.37 -7.48 -5.11
C LEU A 9 -0.90 -7.06 -3.71
N LEU A 10 -1.47 -7.64 -2.66
CA LEU A 10 -1.06 -7.37 -1.28
C LEU A 10 0.38 -7.80 -1.00
N ASN A 11 0.81 -8.97 -1.48
CA ASN A 11 2.20 -9.43 -1.36
C ASN A 11 3.17 -8.53 -2.14
N THR A 12 2.75 -8.05 -3.30
CA THR A 12 3.52 -7.09 -4.08
C THR A 12 3.66 -5.78 -3.31
N ILE A 13 2.57 -5.23 -2.77
CA ILE A 13 2.60 -4.01 -1.94
C ILE A 13 3.51 -4.21 -0.74
N LEU A 14 3.41 -5.34 -0.04
CA LEU A 14 4.24 -5.67 1.12
C LEU A 14 5.74 -5.66 0.78
N THR A 15 6.11 -6.25 -0.35
CA THR A 15 7.50 -6.22 -0.83
C THR A 15 7.96 -4.79 -1.14
N ARG A 16 7.08 -4.01 -1.77
CA ARG A 16 7.39 -2.64 -2.21
C ARG A 16 7.49 -1.62 -1.08
N VAL A 17 6.88 -1.89 0.08
CA VAL A 17 7.03 -1.04 1.27
C VAL A 17 8.25 -1.41 2.13
N GLY A 18 9.19 -2.21 1.61
CA GLY A 18 10.39 -2.62 2.35
C GLY A 18 10.23 -3.96 3.08
N GLY A 19 9.15 -4.70 2.83
CA GLY A 19 8.88 -6.00 3.43
C GLY A 19 8.20 -5.92 4.81
N PRO A 20 7.85 -7.07 5.40
CA PRO A 20 7.13 -7.14 6.68
C PRO A 20 7.92 -6.54 7.85
N GLY A 21 9.25 -6.60 7.81
CA GLY A 21 10.11 -6.00 8.83
C GLY A 21 10.06 -4.46 8.87
N ASN A 22 9.56 -3.82 7.80
CA ASN A 22 9.38 -2.37 7.76
C ASN A 22 7.97 -1.93 8.21
N ILE A 23 7.06 -2.85 8.51
CA ILE A 23 5.67 -2.51 8.89
C ILE A 23 5.56 -2.29 10.40
N ALA A 24 5.28 -1.05 10.79
CA ALA A 24 5.02 -0.68 12.18
C ALA A 24 3.55 -0.93 12.59
N SER A 25 2.61 -0.73 11.65
CA SER A 25 1.19 -0.99 11.89
C SER A 25 0.44 -1.23 10.57
N CYS A 26 -0.68 -1.94 10.64
CA CYS A 26 -1.55 -2.19 9.49
C CYS A 26 -3.00 -1.90 9.87
N GLY A 27 -3.68 -1.13 9.04
CA GLY A 27 -5.11 -0.86 9.16
C GLY A 27 -5.74 -0.72 7.78
N ASN A 28 -7.01 -1.07 7.64
CA ASN A 28 -7.71 -0.97 6.37
C ASN A 28 -9.13 -0.44 6.54
N CYS A 29 -9.63 0.19 5.49
CA CYS A 29 -11.04 0.52 5.32
C CYS A 29 -11.59 -0.28 4.13
N MET A 30 -12.75 0.12 3.62
CA MET A 30 -13.38 -0.52 2.46
C MET A 30 -12.61 -0.28 1.14
N THR A 31 -11.93 0.86 1.01
CA THR A 31 -11.27 1.27 -0.26
C THR A 31 -9.81 1.68 -0.11
N ARG A 32 -9.28 1.63 1.12
CA ARG A 32 -7.91 2.07 1.43
C ARG A 32 -7.22 1.10 2.38
N LEU A 33 -5.97 0.76 2.07
CA LEU A 33 -5.03 0.11 2.97
C LEU A 33 -4.10 1.17 3.53
N ARG A 34 -3.92 1.20 4.85
CA ARG A 34 -3.03 2.11 5.57
C ARG A 34 -1.96 1.28 6.28
N LEU A 35 -0.71 1.55 5.98
CA LEU A 35 0.45 0.89 6.56
C LEU A 35 1.28 1.96 7.25
N GLY A 36 1.50 1.82 8.56
CA GLY A 36 2.59 2.52 9.23
C GLY A 36 3.90 1.83 8.92
N VAL A 37 4.93 2.58 8.58
CA VAL A 37 6.27 2.08 8.24
C VAL A 37 7.31 2.60 9.21
N HIS A 38 8.34 1.79 9.48
CA HIS A 38 9.47 2.20 10.30
C HIS A 38 10.42 3.15 9.54
N ASP A 39 10.59 2.92 8.24
CA ASP A 39 11.43 3.72 7.37
C ASP A 39 10.75 3.95 6.01
N SER A 40 10.33 5.19 5.74
CA SER A 40 9.70 5.56 4.48
C SER A 40 10.69 5.57 3.29
N SER A 41 12.00 5.59 3.53
CA SER A 41 13.01 5.57 2.46
C SER A 41 13.10 4.22 1.76
N LEU A 42 12.66 3.15 2.43
CA LEU A 42 12.58 1.79 1.88
C LEU A 42 11.32 1.57 1.03
N VAL A 43 10.41 2.53 0.99
CA VAL A 43 9.15 2.43 0.25
C VAL A 43 9.37 2.81 -1.21
N ASP A 44 9.01 1.91 -2.11
CA ASP A 44 9.08 2.15 -3.55
C ASP A 44 7.99 3.13 -4.00
N PRO A 45 8.33 4.31 -4.56
CA PRO A 45 7.36 5.27 -5.05
C PRO A 45 6.52 4.76 -6.24
N ASN A 46 6.92 3.65 -6.88
CA ASN A 46 6.21 3.03 -8.00
C ASN A 46 5.02 2.16 -7.57
N ILE A 47 4.70 2.04 -6.27
CA ILE A 47 3.49 1.32 -5.82
C ILE A 47 2.21 1.85 -6.52
N LYS A 48 2.18 3.15 -6.84
CA LYS A 48 1.05 3.78 -7.56
C LYS A 48 0.84 3.26 -8.99
N THR A 49 1.83 2.60 -9.58
CA THR A 49 1.74 2.04 -10.95
C THR A 49 1.22 0.61 -10.96
N LEU A 50 1.02 0.00 -9.79
CA LEU A 50 0.49 -1.35 -9.69
C LEU A 50 -0.95 -1.40 -10.21
N GLU A 51 -1.27 -2.45 -10.95
CA GLU A 51 -2.62 -2.67 -11.44
C GLU A 51 -3.60 -2.83 -10.27
N GLY A 52 -4.70 -2.08 -10.31
CA GLY A 52 -5.68 -2.05 -9.22
C GLY A 52 -5.41 -0.98 -8.14
N VAL A 53 -4.24 -0.34 -8.15
CA VAL A 53 -3.98 0.84 -7.33
C VAL A 53 -4.42 2.10 -8.08
N LYS A 54 -5.27 2.90 -7.43
CA LYS A 54 -5.77 4.19 -7.95
C LYS A 54 -4.98 5.38 -7.45
N GLY A 55 -4.31 5.23 -6.31
CA GLY A 55 -3.44 6.26 -5.75
C GLY A 55 -2.67 5.75 -4.56
N VAL A 56 -1.57 6.43 -4.25
CA VAL A 56 -0.77 6.18 -3.06
C VAL A 56 -0.46 7.51 -2.39
N ILE A 57 -0.66 7.57 -1.08
CA ILE A 57 -0.28 8.69 -0.24
C ILE A 57 0.92 8.21 0.58
N LEU A 58 2.08 8.82 0.38
CA LEU A 58 3.26 8.62 1.22
C LEU A 58 3.42 9.79 2.18
N THR A 59 3.75 9.45 3.42
CA THR A 59 4.17 10.37 4.48
C THR A 59 5.46 9.82 5.09
N SER A 60 6.07 10.53 6.04
CA SER A 60 7.32 10.11 6.69
C SER A 60 7.20 8.77 7.44
N ASP A 61 6.01 8.41 7.90
CA ASP A 61 5.76 7.25 8.76
C ASP A 61 4.60 6.37 8.26
N GLN A 62 3.90 6.76 7.18
CA GLN A 62 2.81 5.98 6.63
C GLN A 62 2.75 5.92 5.11
N VAL A 63 2.21 4.81 4.63
CA VAL A 63 1.84 4.53 3.24
C VAL A 63 0.35 4.21 3.19
N GLN A 64 -0.43 4.96 2.41
CA GLN A 64 -1.84 4.65 2.16
C GLN A 64 -2.06 4.31 0.70
N VAL A 65 -2.57 3.11 0.43
CA VAL A 65 -2.89 2.63 -0.91
C VAL A 65 -4.41 2.74 -1.11
N VAL A 66 -4.83 3.41 -2.18
CA VAL A 66 -6.23 3.60 -2.55
C VAL A 66 -6.55 2.67 -3.71
N PHE A 67 -7.56 1.81 -3.54
CA PHE A 67 -7.97 0.83 -4.57
C PHE A 67 -9.19 1.29 -5.38
N TRP A 68 -9.95 2.26 -4.86
CA TRP A 68 -11.14 2.78 -5.51
C TRP A 68 -11.22 4.31 -5.39
N ALA A 69 -11.44 4.97 -6.52
CA ALA A 69 -11.82 6.37 -6.61
C ALA A 69 -13.10 6.42 -7.44
N TRP A 70 -14.10 7.15 -6.97
CA TRP A 70 -15.34 7.44 -7.69
C TRP A 70 -15.08 8.33 -8.89
#